data_AF-A0A2G6M028-F1
#
_entry.id   AF-A0A2G6M028-F1
#
_cell.length_a   1.000
_cell.length_b   1.000
_cell.length_c   1.000
_cell.angle_alpha   90.00
_cell.angle_beta   90.00
_cell.angle_gamma   90.00
#
_symmetry.space_group_name_H-M   'P 1'
#
loop_
_entity.id
_entity.type
_entity.pdbx_description
1 polymer ?
#
loop_
_entity_poly.entity_id
_entity_poly.type
_entity_poly.pdbx_seq_one_letter_code
_entity_poly.pdbx_strand_id
1 'polypeptide(L)'
;MDSKYKKSQSNKEALFFAKMAIIELSGWIEESMDDIILRCAKRNLKQISNRDIIKDNIIKSTHGFDYNKHFKKMITSLIGLILYESLEKSFDQHKFLRMKSELGNLVKKRNVEAHTYIKITRTINAPSLTLRQFYAIYEGLIDVDKKLRALPHLK
;
A
#
# COMPACT_ATOMS: atom_id res chain seq x y z
N MET A 1 -3.92 -18.63 -0.95
CA MET A 1 -5.36 -18.43 -1.24
C MET A 1 -5.79 -18.96 -2.60
N ASP A 2 -5.02 -18.73 -3.66
CA ASP A 2 -5.36 -19.19 -5.03
C ASP A 2 -5.61 -20.72 -5.14
N SER A 3 -4.78 -21.54 -4.47
CA SER A 3 -4.98 -22.99 -4.42
C SER A 3 -6.31 -23.39 -3.75
N LYS A 4 -6.74 -22.68 -2.70
CA LYS A 4 -8.02 -22.95 -2.02
C LYS A 4 -9.22 -22.46 -2.83
N TYR A 5 -9.08 -21.33 -3.53
CA TYR A 5 -10.08 -20.84 -4.49
C TYR A 5 -10.30 -21.83 -5.64
N LYS A 6 -9.24 -22.41 -6.20
CA LYS A 6 -9.35 -23.41 -7.29
C LYS A 6 -9.96 -24.74 -6.84
N LYS A 7 -9.89 -25.06 -5.54
CA LYS A 7 -10.39 -26.30 -4.94
C LYS A 7 -11.75 -26.13 -4.23
N SER A 8 -12.34 -24.93 -4.26
CA SER A 8 -13.58 -24.65 -3.55
C SER A 8 -14.72 -25.49 -4.11
N GLN A 9 -15.49 -26.13 -3.23
CA GLN A 9 -16.60 -27.00 -3.62
C GLN A 9 -17.90 -26.23 -3.83
N SER A 10 -17.95 -24.96 -3.39
CA SER A 10 -19.11 -24.08 -3.55
C SER A 10 -18.73 -22.67 -4.01
N ASN A 11 -19.63 -22.03 -4.76
CA ASN A 11 -19.46 -20.64 -5.21
C ASN A 11 -19.29 -19.67 -4.02
N LYS A 12 -19.97 -19.94 -2.89
CA LYS A 12 -19.85 -19.11 -1.68
C LYS A 12 -18.46 -19.16 -1.07
N GLU A 13 -17.84 -20.34 -1.08
CA GLU A 13 -16.48 -20.55 -0.59
C GLU A 13 -15.43 -19.91 -1.52
N ALA A 14 -15.61 -20.00 -2.84
CA ALA A 14 -14.78 -19.29 -3.82
C ALA A 14 -14.79 -17.77 -3.59
N LEU A 15 -15.99 -17.20 -3.42
CA LEU A 15 -16.17 -15.77 -3.13
C LEU A 15 -15.54 -15.36 -1.80
N PHE A 16 -15.60 -16.22 -0.79
CA PHE A 16 -14.94 -15.98 0.48
C PHE A 16 -13.42 -15.89 0.34
N PHE A 17 -12.78 -16.83 -0.37
CA PHE A 17 -11.34 -16.77 -0.61
C PHE A 17 -10.90 -15.58 -1.47
N ALA A 18 -11.71 -15.21 -2.46
CA ALA A 18 -11.48 -14.02 -3.28
C ALA A 18 -11.54 -12.72 -2.44
N LYS A 19 -12.57 -12.61 -1.58
CA LYS A 19 -12.72 -11.51 -0.64
C LYS A 19 -11.55 -11.42 0.34
N MET A 20 -11.16 -12.55 0.95
CA MET A 20 -10.02 -12.62 1.86
C MET A 20 -8.73 -12.18 1.20
N ALA A 21 -8.47 -12.57 -0.06
CA ALA A 21 -7.26 -12.16 -0.76
C ALA A 21 -7.16 -10.63 -0.90
N ILE A 22 -8.27 -9.96 -1.17
CA ILE A 22 -8.32 -8.50 -1.30
C ILE A 22 -8.06 -7.82 0.05
N ILE A 23 -8.65 -8.33 1.13
CA ILE A 23 -8.49 -7.77 2.49
C ILE A 23 -7.06 -7.97 2.98
N GLU A 24 -6.49 -9.16 2.86
CA GLU A 24 -5.11 -9.45 3.27
C GLU A 24 -4.10 -8.60 2.48
N LEU A 25 -4.25 -8.50 1.15
CA LEU A 25 -3.36 -7.65 0.35
C LEU A 25 -3.47 -6.18 0.80
N SER A 26 -4.69 -5.71 1.07
CA SER A 26 -4.91 -4.34 1.53
C SER A 26 -4.22 -4.05 2.86
N GLY A 27 -4.31 -4.98 3.82
CA GLY A 27 -3.60 -4.86 5.11
C GLY A 27 -2.09 -4.88 4.94
N TRP A 28 -1.57 -5.81 4.13
CA TRP A 28 -0.14 -5.89 3.84
C TRP A 28 0.42 -4.61 3.20
N ILE A 29 -0.33 -3.95 2.31
CA ILE A 29 0.10 -2.68 1.70
C ILE A 29 0.16 -1.57 2.74
N GLU A 30 -0.86 -1.45 3.59
CA GLU A 30 -0.94 -0.45 4.66
C GLU A 30 0.26 -0.58 5.60
N GLU A 31 0.51 -1.79 6.13
CA GLU A 31 1.67 -2.07 6.98
C GLU A 31 3.01 -1.82 6.26
N SER A 32 3.10 -2.16 4.97
CA SER A 32 4.33 -1.96 4.20
C SER A 32 4.65 -0.48 3.98
N MET A 33 3.63 0.34 3.70
CA MET A 33 3.79 1.79 3.57
C MET A 33 4.24 2.41 4.89
N ASP A 34 3.61 2.03 6.00
CA ASP A 34 3.96 2.51 7.34
C ASP A 34 5.40 2.15 7.70
N ASP A 35 5.83 0.92 7.43
CA ASP A 35 7.19 0.49 7.73
C ASP A 35 8.24 1.20 6.86
N ILE A 36 7.96 1.51 5.60
CA ILE A 36 8.85 2.34 4.76
C ILE A 36 9.09 3.70 5.44
N ILE A 37 8.02 4.35 5.90
CA ILE A 37 8.09 5.66 6.57
C ILE A 37 8.82 5.56 7.90
N LEU A 38 8.48 4.57 8.73
CA LEU A 38 9.14 4.35 10.03
C LEU A 38 10.62 4.07 9.88
N ARG A 39 11.03 3.23 8.92
CA ARG A 39 12.44 2.96 8.66
C ARG A 39 13.17 4.20 8.16
N CYS A 40 12.53 5.03 7.34
CA CYS A 40 13.11 6.30 6.90
C CYS A 40 13.26 7.29 8.08
N ALA A 41 12.22 7.43 8.90
CA ALA A 41 12.23 8.26 10.11
C ALA A 41 13.31 7.82 11.10
N LYS A 42 13.42 6.51 11.39
CA LYS A 42 14.45 5.98 12.30
C LYS A 42 15.89 6.25 11.83
N ARG A 43 16.12 6.26 10.51
CA ARG A 43 17.44 6.50 9.93
C ARG A 43 17.86 7.97 9.99
N ASN A 44 16.91 8.89 9.76
CA ASN A 44 17.22 10.31 9.58
C ASN A 44 16.94 11.16 10.82
N LEU A 45 15.92 10.80 11.63
CA LEU A 45 15.59 11.52 12.86
C LEU A 45 16.45 10.99 14.01
N LYS A 46 17.30 11.85 14.59
CA LYS A 46 18.15 11.51 15.74
C LYS A 46 17.37 11.53 17.07
N GLN A 47 16.38 12.42 17.18
CA GLN A 47 15.58 12.57 18.40
C GLN A 47 14.39 11.60 18.43
N ILE A 48 14.17 10.96 19.58
CA ILE A 48 13.10 9.99 19.80
C ILE A 48 11.73 10.66 19.77
N SER A 49 11.59 11.85 20.38
CA SER A 49 10.36 12.66 20.36
C SER A 49 9.84 12.91 18.95
N ASN A 50 10.72 13.24 18.00
CA ASN A 50 10.33 13.46 16.61
C ASN A 50 9.91 12.16 15.92
N ARG A 51 10.47 11.01 16.29
CA ARG A 51 10.04 9.70 15.79
C ARG A 51 8.64 9.34 16.30
N ASP A 52 8.37 9.64 17.56
CA ASP A 52 7.06 9.41 18.19
C ASP A 52 5.99 10.30 17.55
N ILE A 53 6.31 11.55 17.22
CA ILE A 53 5.40 12.43 16.45
C ILE A 53 5.04 11.81 15.09
N ILE A 54 6.00 11.28 14.33
CA ILE A 54 5.70 10.62 13.04
C ILE A 54 4.81 9.40 13.26
N LYS A 55 5.13 8.57 14.25
CA LYS A 55 4.40 7.32 14.53
C LYS A 55 2.97 7.61 15.01
N ASP A 56 2.82 8.49 15.99
CA ASP A 56 1.55 8.70 16.68
C ASP A 56 0.64 9.73 16.00
N ASN A 57 1.20 10.76 15.37
CA ASN A 57 0.38 11.81 14.75
C ASN A 57 0.18 11.63 13.24
N ILE A 58 1.09 10.96 12.52
CA ILE A 58 1.01 10.82 11.06
C ILE A 58 0.58 9.42 10.65
N ILE A 59 1.25 8.38 11.15
CA ILE A 59 0.93 7.00 10.77
C ILE A 59 -0.39 6.55 11.40
N LYS A 60 -0.54 6.64 12.73
CA LYS A 60 -1.78 6.22 13.41
C LYS A 60 -3.05 6.96 12.96
N SER A 61 -2.91 8.20 12.49
CA SER A 61 -4.04 9.02 12.02
C SER A 61 -4.43 8.75 10.56
N THR A 62 -3.63 7.97 9.85
CA THR A 62 -3.84 7.65 8.45
C THR A 62 -4.44 6.25 8.36
N HIS A 63 -5.65 6.14 7.81
CA HIS A 63 -6.35 4.86 7.66
C HIS A 63 -6.54 4.50 6.19
N GLY A 64 -5.83 3.45 5.75
CA GLY A 64 -5.85 2.94 4.38
C GLY A 64 -4.59 3.30 3.57
N PHE A 65 -4.58 2.94 2.30
CA PHE A 65 -3.36 2.85 1.49
C PHE A 65 -3.44 3.59 0.13
N ASP A 66 -4.29 4.61 0.02
CA ASP A 66 -4.31 5.45 -1.18
C ASP A 66 -2.99 6.21 -1.33
N TYR A 67 -2.40 6.19 -2.52
CA TYR A 67 -1.12 6.85 -2.73
C TYR A 67 -1.18 8.36 -2.45
N ASN A 68 -2.15 9.06 -3.02
CA ASN A 68 -2.18 10.53 -2.97
C ASN A 68 -2.67 11.03 -1.62
N LYS A 69 -3.68 10.37 -1.05
CA LYS A 69 -4.31 10.79 0.22
C LYS A 69 -3.48 10.39 1.44
N HIS A 70 -2.84 9.22 1.40
CA HIS A 70 -2.18 8.63 2.56
C HIS A 70 -0.67 8.62 2.37
N PHE A 71 -0.14 7.85 1.42
CA PHE A 71 1.30 7.63 1.33
C PHE A 71 2.11 8.89 1.00
N LYS A 72 1.66 9.67 0.00
CA LYS A 72 2.26 10.97 -0.35
C LYS A 72 2.26 11.91 0.84
N LYS A 73 1.14 12.00 1.57
CA LYS A 73 1.02 12.83 2.78
C LYS A 73 2.08 12.44 3.80
N MET A 74 2.21 11.14 4.11
CA MET A 74 3.22 10.64 5.04
C MET A 74 4.66 10.96 4.61
N ILE A 75 4.99 10.76 3.32
CA ILE A 75 6.32 11.11 2.79
C ILE A 75 6.56 12.62 2.93
N THR A 76 5.62 13.46 2.48
CA THR A 76 5.77 14.91 2.55
C THR A 76 5.86 15.44 3.98
N SER A 77 5.20 14.80 4.94
CA SER A 77 5.35 15.15 6.36
C SER A 77 6.72 14.77 6.92
N LEU A 78 7.38 13.76 6.36
CA LEU A 78 8.71 13.32 6.80
C LEU A 78 9.85 14.14 6.17
N ILE A 79 9.82 14.36 4.85
CA ILE A 79 10.92 14.99 4.10
C ILE A 79 10.59 16.42 3.61
N GLY A 80 9.35 16.87 3.75
CA GLY A 80 8.90 18.14 3.20
C GLY A 80 8.54 18.07 1.71
N LEU A 81 7.77 19.06 1.24
CA LEU A 81 7.27 19.10 -0.13
C LEU A 81 8.38 19.35 -1.17
N ILE A 82 9.36 20.19 -0.83
CA ILE A 82 10.48 20.54 -1.71
C ILE A 82 11.31 19.30 -2.07
N LEU A 83 11.68 18.49 -1.06
CA LEU A 83 12.43 17.25 -1.30
C LEU A 83 11.56 16.19 -1.98
N TYR A 84 10.26 16.16 -1.68
CA TYR A 84 9.32 15.25 -2.35
C TYR A 84 9.23 15.51 -3.86
N GLU A 85 9.23 16.76 -4.31
CA GLU A 85 9.19 17.06 -5.76
C GLU A 85 10.42 16.53 -6.50
N SER A 86 11.61 16.66 -5.90
CA SER A 86 12.84 16.09 -6.45
C SER A 86 12.79 14.56 -6.44
N LEU A 87 12.28 13.98 -5.36
CA LEU A 87 12.14 12.53 -5.21
C LEU A 87 11.17 11.94 -6.24
N GLU A 88 10.00 12.56 -6.46
CA GLU A 88 8.98 12.07 -7.40
C GLU A 88 9.50 12.05 -8.85
N LYS A 89 10.37 12.99 -9.22
CA LYS A 89 11.07 12.99 -10.52
C LYS A 89 12.08 11.85 -10.66
N SER A 90 12.63 11.36 -9.55
CA SER A 90 13.64 10.30 -9.53
C SER A 90 13.08 8.88 -9.64
N PHE A 91 11.76 8.73 -9.48
CA PHE A 91 11.07 7.45 -9.58
C PHE A 91 11.02 6.93 -11.01
N ASP A 92 11.01 5.60 -11.14
CA ASP A 92 10.65 4.95 -12.40
C ASP A 92 9.17 5.22 -12.71
N GLN A 93 8.90 6.14 -13.65
CA GLN A 93 7.55 6.60 -13.96
C GLN A 93 6.63 5.47 -14.40
N HIS A 94 7.15 4.46 -15.10
CA HIS A 94 6.34 3.33 -15.53
C HIS A 94 5.88 2.48 -14.33
N LYS A 95 6.80 2.12 -13.43
CA LYS A 95 6.45 1.37 -12.20
C LYS A 95 5.56 2.18 -11.28
N PHE A 96 5.83 3.48 -11.18
CA PHE A 96 5.09 4.40 -10.32
C PHE A 96 3.64 4.56 -10.74
N LEU A 97 3.38 4.81 -12.04
CA LEU A 97 2.03 4.92 -12.58
C LEU A 97 1.26 3.60 -12.44
N ARG A 98 1.93 2.48 -12.69
CA ARG A 98 1.32 1.15 -12.52
C ARG A 98 0.93 0.90 -11.07
N MET A 99 1.82 1.17 -10.11
CA MET A 99 1.53 1.08 -8.68
C MET A 99 0.35 1.98 -8.29
N LYS A 100 0.36 3.27 -8.67
CA LYS A 100 -0.73 4.22 -8.39
C LYS A 100 -2.08 3.72 -8.92
N SER A 101 -2.10 3.23 -10.15
CA SER A 101 -3.31 2.68 -10.77
C SER A 101 -3.83 1.46 -10.00
N GLU A 102 -2.95 0.52 -9.65
CA GLU A 102 -3.33 -0.69 -8.92
C GLU A 102 -3.79 -0.40 -7.50
N LEU A 103 -3.15 0.53 -6.80
CA LEU A 103 -3.59 1.01 -5.48
C LEU A 103 -5.00 1.62 -5.56
N GLY A 104 -5.24 2.52 -6.51
CA GLY A 104 -6.55 3.16 -6.70
C GLY A 104 -7.65 2.13 -7.01
N ASN A 105 -7.34 1.12 -7.81
CA ASN A 105 -8.26 0.02 -8.10
C ASN A 105 -8.52 -0.84 -6.86
N LEU A 106 -7.50 -1.14 -6.07
CA LEU A 106 -7.61 -1.97 -4.89
C LEU A 106 -8.37 -1.27 -3.75
N VAL A 107 -8.18 0.04 -3.55
CA VAL A 107 -8.96 0.83 -2.56
C VAL A 107 -10.46 0.74 -2.86
N LYS A 108 -10.86 0.93 -4.13
CA LYS A 108 -12.26 0.82 -4.56
C LYS A 108 -12.82 -0.58 -4.27
N LYS A 109 -12.07 -1.63 -4.61
CA LYS A 109 -12.46 -3.03 -4.37
C LYS A 109 -12.57 -3.33 -2.87
N ARG A 110 -11.59 -2.94 -2.08
CA ARG A 110 -11.58 -3.10 -0.61
C ARG A 110 -12.79 -2.42 0.02
N ASN A 111 -13.10 -1.19 -0.39
CA ASN A 111 -14.27 -0.47 0.15
C ASN A 111 -15.58 -1.19 -0.18
N VAL A 112 -15.73 -1.73 -1.39
CA VAL A 112 -16.92 -2.54 -1.73
C VAL A 112 -16.96 -3.84 -0.92
N GLU A 113 -15.86 -4.57 -0.87
CA GLU A 113 -15.82 -5.87 -0.22
C GLU A 113 -15.94 -5.78 1.31
N ALA A 114 -15.29 -4.81 1.96
CA ALA A 114 -15.36 -4.63 3.40
C ALA A 114 -16.78 -4.28 3.89
N HIS A 115 -17.54 -3.52 3.11
CA HIS A 115 -18.88 -3.04 3.48
C HIS A 115 -20.02 -3.87 2.91
N THR A 116 -19.74 -4.97 2.18
CA THR A 116 -20.80 -5.84 1.65
C THR A 116 -20.70 -7.28 2.13
N TYR A 117 -21.85 -7.87 2.46
CA TYR A 117 -22.00 -9.30 2.70
C TYR A 117 -21.86 -10.11 1.40
N ILE A 118 -21.32 -11.33 1.51
CA ILE A 118 -21.16 -12.23 0.37
C ILE A 118 -22.54 -12.68 -0.11
N LYS A 119 -22.92 -12.28 -1.32
CA LYS A 119 -24.11 -12.77 -2.04
C LYS A 119 -23.65 -13.67 -3.19
N ILE A 120 -24.32 -14.80 -3.39
CA ILE A 120 -23.94 -15.86 -4.34
C ILE A 120 -23.94 -15.36 -5.80
N THR A 121 -24.68 -14.29 -6.10
CA THR A 121 -24.78 -13.68 -7.44
C THR A 121 -23.68 -12.68 -7.77
N ARG A 122 -22.72 -12.42 -6.86
CA ARG A 122 -21.64 -11.45 -7.10
C ARG A 122 -20.42 -12.11 -7.73
N THR A 123 -19.75 -11.36 -8.59
CA THR A 123 -18.44 -11.72 -9.14
C THR A 123 -17.36 -10.94 -8.40
N ILE A 124 -16.53 -11.64 -7.63
CA ILE A 124 -15.33 -11.07 -6.99
C ILE A 124 -14.13 -11.49 -7.83
N ASN A 125 -13.15 -10.59 -7.94
CA ASN A 125 -11.92 -10.89 -8.68
C ASN A 125 -11.22 -12.12 -8.11
N ALA A 126 -10.78 -13.01 -9.00
CA ALA A 126 -10.03 -14.19 -8.61
C ALA A 126 -8.73 -13.80 -7.86
N PRO A 127 -8.28 -14.60 -6.88
CA PRO A 127 -7.04 -14.34 -6.15
C PRO A 127 -5.79 -14.20 -7.04
N SER A 128 -5.77 -14.84 -8.22
CA SER A 128 -4.71 -14.69 -9.21
C SER A 128 -4.57 -13.24 -9.71
N LEU A 129 -5.69 -12.52 -9.85
CA LEU A 129 -5.66 -11.10 -10.19
C LEU A 129 -5.05 -10.31 -9.03
N THR A 130 -5.51 -10.54 -7.81
CA THR A 130 -4.97 -9.91 -6.59
C THR A 130 -3.46 -10.13 -6.47
N LEU A 131 -2.97 -11.33 -6.79
CA LEU A 131 -1.54 -11.64 -6.81
C LEU A 131 -0.78 -10.84 -7.88
N ARG A 132 -1.37 -10.64 -9.07
CA ARG A 132 -0.78 -9.77 -10.10
C ARG A 132 -0.70 -8.32 -9.64
N GLN A 133 -1.73 -7.83 -8.94
CA GLN A 133 -1.74 -6.49 -8.35
C GLN A 133 -0.64 -6.36 -7.28
N PHE A 134 -0.46 -7.39 -6.45
CA PHE A 134 0.63 -7.45 -5.47
C PHE A 134 2.00 -7.20 -6.12
N TYR A 135 2.35 -7.92 -7.19
CA TYR A 135 3.66 -7.76 -7.82
C TYR A 135 3.90 -6.33 -8.33
N ALA A 136 2.90 -5.73 -8.98
CA ALA A 136 3.00 -4.36 -9.48
C ALA A 136 3.17 -3.34 -8.34
N ILE A 137 2.46 -3.53 -7.22
CA ILE A 137 2.54 -2.64 -6.06
C ILE A 137 3.88 -2.82 -5.34
N TYR A 138 4.31 -4.06 -5.13
CA TYR A 138 5.58 -4.40 -4.48
C TYR A 138 6.77 -3.81 -5.22
N GLU A 139 6.82 -3.93 -6.55
CA GLU A 139 7.88 -3.33 -7.37
C GLU A 139 7.94 -1.81 -7.23
N GLY A 140 6.77 -1.14 -7.22
CA GLY A 140 6.69 0.30 -7.03
C GLY A 140 7.12 0.73 -5.62
N LEU A 141 6.69 0.03 -4.58
CA LEU A 141 7.07 0.32 -3.20
C LEU A 141 8.57 0.14 -2.96
N ILE A 142 9.18 -0.89 -3.57
CA ILE A 142 10.64 -1.08 -3.52
C ILE A 142 11.38 0.07 -4.19
N ASP A 143 10.92 0.54 -5.35
CA ASP A 143 11.56 1.67 -6.02
C ASP A 143 11.48 2.92 -5.14
N VAL A 144 10.31 3.22 -4.57
CA VAL A 144 10.13 4.34 -3.65
C VAL A 144 11.04 4.22 -2.42
N ASP A 145 11.08 3.06 -1.76
CA ASP A 145 11.94 2.85 -0.60
C ASP A 145 13.41 3.04 -0.96
N LYS A 146 13.89 2.45 -2.06
CA LYS A 146 15.28 2.61 -2.54
C LYS A 146 15.63 4.08 -2.75
N LYS A 147 14.75 4.84 -3.41
CA LYS A 147 14.96 6.26 -3.70
C LYS A 147 14.93 7.10 -2.44
N LEU A 148 14.05 6.79 -1.50
CA LEU A 148 14.05 7.40 -0.16
C LEU A 148 15.36 7.13 0.60
N ARG A 149 15.95 5.92 0.47
CA ARG A 149 17.26 5.62 1.09
C ARG A 149 18.41 6.38 0.46
N ALA A 150 18.31 6.68 -0.83
CA ALA A 150 19.36 7.31 -1.62
C ALA A 150 19.38 8.85 -1.52
N LEU A 151 18.44 9.46 -0.78
CA LEU A 151 18.36 10.91 -0.65
C LEU A 151 19.65 11.49 -0.03
N PRO A 152 20.40 12.33 -0.78
CA PRO A 152 21.73 12.79 -0.36
C PRO A 152 21.70 13.84 0.74
N HIS A 153 20.59 14.58 0.91
CA HIS A 153 20.46 15.68 1.88
C HIS A 153 19.98 15.27 3.27
N LEU A 154 19.85 13.95 3.52
CA LEU A 154 19.44 13.40 4.82
C LEU A 154 20.58 12.67 5.57
N LYS A 155 21.81 12.68 5.01
CA LYS A 155 23.02 12.15 5.65
C LYS A 155 23.73 13.20 6.49
#